data_AF-A0A6A6XQJ4-F1
#
_entry.id   AF-A0A6A6XQJ4-F1
#
_cell.length_a   1.000
_cell.length_b   1.000
_cell.length_c   1.000
_cell.angle_alpha   90.00
_cell.angle_beta   90.00
_cell.angle_gamma   90.00
#
_symmetry.space_group_name_H-M   'P 1'
#
loop_
_entity.id
_entity.type
_entity.pdbx_description
1 polymer ?
#
loop_
_entity_poly.entity_id
_entity_poly.type
_entity_poly.pdbx_seq_one_letter_code
_entity_poly.pdbx_strand_id
1 'polypeptide(L)'
;MDYENARNDISRFYKWLDGKPLFKRNMIEAANKLLKQLRLNELEEGDEYQVPDFLDGKQTFLVPNYEGEKLSISFFDYQQFSQNINEDGVFPDNIDPHVAVPFILTTIGSPRHTTQKLCHPEPGKDSPWKDWETNWETNKESWEHEPTSQRLRTLIRKHAAQLENVDRIICFALGSLDCSRRRSYIQHVAACTIRDTLLELPGKDKHSVCILSQDPAFCPQCINVLGDLGIEATTGCAGWLEITENTFVICISPSAPVCQIIADITTESGKPPAAMLCNVIEDEYLSFPLAYRTADGSTEQMVAYKESCVEDDFSDFPKDITFNGRTFTSREDYRVNGPPAAANMAESYPNLPEEALEKLKDEAMLANRRANLSNLGDLKLYVRKSN
;
A
#
# COMPACT_ATOMS: atom_id res chain seq x y z
N MET A 1 -13.95 -20.04 6.04
CA MET A 1 -12.89 -21.03 5.77
C MET A 1 -12.30 -21.41 7.11
N ASP A 2 -12.13 -22.70 7.37
CA ASP A 2 -11.46 -23.18 8.59
C ASP A 2 -9.97 -22.76 8.54
N TYR A 3 -9.43 -22.35 9.68
CA TYR A 3 -8.04 -21.92 9.82
C TYR A 3 -7.07 -23.03 9.46
N GLU A 4 -7.35 -24.25 9.92
CA GLU A 4 -6.50 -25.40 9.64
C GLU A 4 -6.48 -25.70 8.13
N ASN A 5 -7.61 -25.55 7.45
CA ASN A 5 -7.68 -25.72 6.00
C ASN A 5 -6.85 -24.68 5.27
N ALA A 6 -6.99 -23.39 5.59
CA ALA A 6 -6.21 -22.32 4.96
C ALA A 6 -4.70 -22.50 5.17
N ARG A 7 -4.29 -22.92 6.37
CA ARG A 7 -2.88 -23.25 6.67
C ARG A 7 -2.39 -24.46 5.87
N ASN A 8 -3.22 -25.48 5.72
CA ASN A 8 -2.87 -26.67 4.94
C ASN A 8 -2.81 -26.37 3.44
N ASP A 9 -3.70 -25.53 2.92
CA ASP A 9 -3.70 -25.07 1.52
C ASP A 9 -2.40 -24.32 1.24
N ILE A 10 -2.09 -23.26 2.01
CA ILE A 10 -0.88 -22.46 1.75
C ILE A 10 0.41 -23.29 1.93
N SER A 11 0.47 -24.21 2.89
CA SER A 11 1.61 -25.10 3.10
C SER A 11 1.84 -26.04 1.91
N ARG A 12 0.78 -26.65 1.38
CA ARG A 12 0.85 -27.47 0.16
C ARG A 12 1.29 -26.61 -1.04
N PHE A 13 0.78 -25.38 -1.13
CA PHE A 13 1.10 -24.48 -2.22
C PHE A 13 2.58 -24.05 -2.21
N TYR A 14 3.15 -23.70 -1.06
CA TYR A 14 4.59 -23.41 -0.95
C TYR A 14 5.44 -24.63 -1.31
N LYS A 15 5.07 -25.83 -0.83
CA LYS A 15 5.76 -27.07 -1.21
C LYS A 15 5.71 -27.30 -2.72
N TRP A 16 4.59 -26.97 -3.35
CA TRP A 16 4.41 -27.09 -4.79
C TRP A 16 5.23 -26.04 -5.57
N LEU A 17 5.28 -24.79 -5.09
CA LEU A 17 6.08 -23.72 -5.69
C LEU A 17 7.58 -24.05 -5.67
N ASP A 18 8.06 -24.76 -4.64
CA ASP A 18 9.46 -25.20 -4.51
C ASP A 18 10.43 -24.01 -4.63
N GLY A 19 10.14 -22.95 -3.87
CA GLY A 19 10.92 -21.71 -3.83
C GLY A 19 10.77 -20.80 -5.06
N LYS A 20 9.98 -21.18 -6.07
CA LYS A 20 9.72 -20.32 -7.25
C LYS A 20 8.78 -19.17 -6.89
N PRO A 21 8.98 -17.98 -7.50
CA PRO A 21 8.07 -16.87 -7.33
C PRO A 21 6.70 -17.15 -7.98
N LEU A 22 5.63 -16.70 -7.33
CA LEU A 22 4.28 -16.68 -7.91
C LEU A 22 4.17 -15.57 -8.96
N PHE A 23 4.72 -14.39 -8.66
CA PHE A 23 4.67 -13.24 -9.55
C PHE A 23 5.96 -13.10 -10.36
N LYS A 24 5.87 -13.27 -11.68
CA LYS A 24 7.00 -13.04 -12.58
C LYS A 24 6.97 -11.64 -13.17
N ARG A 25 8.13 -11.07 -13.49
CA ARG A 25 8.17 -9.70 -14.07
C ARG A 25 7.38 -9.61 -15.39
N ASN A 26 7.46 -10.62 -16.25
CA ASN A 26 6.73 -10.66 -17.53
C ASN A 26 5.20 -10.68 -17.35
N MET A 27 4.69 -11.20 -16.23
CA MET A 27 3.26 -11.13 -15.89
C MET A 27 2.85 -9.70 -15.55
N ILE A 28 3.67 -8.99 -14.77
CA ILE A 28 3.41 -7.60 -14.42
C ILE A 28 3.47 -6.71 -15.68
N GLU A 29 4.37 -7.02 -16.61
CA GLU A 29 4.43 -6.37 -17.92
C GLU A 29 3.16 -6.61 -18.74
N ALA A 30 2.67 -7.86 -18.78
CA ALA A 30 1.43 -8.21 -19.46
C ALA A 30 0.20 -7.54 -18.82
N ALA A 31 0.12 -7.52 -17.49
CA ALA A 31 -0.90 -6.81 -16.73
C ALA A 31 -0.89 -5.30 -17.05
N ASN A 32 0.30 -4.68 -17.03
CA ASN A 32 0.44 -3.26 -17.36
C ASN A 32 0.05 -2.96 -18.82
N LYS A 33 0.42 -3.84 -19.76
CA LYS A 33 0.04 -3.73 -21.17
C LYS A 33 -1.48 -3.82 -21.31
N LEU A 34 -2.11 -4.81 -20.69
CA LEU A 34 -3.56 -5.01 -20.72
C LEU A 34 -4.30 -3.76 -20.23
N LEU A 35 -3.88 -3.17 -19.10
CA LEU A 35 -4.46 -1.92 -18.61
C LEU A 35 -4.30 -0.74 -19.58
N LYS A 36 -3.18 -0.66 -20.31
CA LYS A 36 -2.98 0.38 -21.34
C LYS A 36 -3.93 0.17 -22.52
N GLN A 37 -4.08 -1.06 -23.00
CA GLN A 37 -4.98 -1.40 -24.10
C GLN A 37 -6.44 -1.06 -23.75
N LEU A 38 -6.87 -1.43 -22.54
CA LEU A 38 -8.22 -1.07 -22.03
C LEU A 38 -8.43 0.45 -21.96
N ARG A 39 -7.43 1.23 -21.54
CA ARG A 39 -7.53 2.70 -21.48
C ARG A 39 -7.59 3.37 -22.85
N LEU A 40 -6.96 2.75 -23.84
CA LEU A 40 -6.94 3.23 -25.22
C LEU A 40 -8.14 2.73 -26.02
N ASN A 41 -9.07 1.98 -25.41
CA ASN A 41 -10.19 1.30 -26.06
C ASN A 41 -9.72 0.37 -27.21
N GLU A 42 -8.56 -0.29 -27.03
CA GLU A 42 -8.03 -1.27 -27.98
C GLU A 42 -8.54 -2.69 -27.72
N LEU A 43 -9.30 -2.88 -26.63
CA LEU A 43 -9.96 -4.13 -26.26
C LEU A 43 -11.38 -3.83 -25.83
N GLU A 44 -12.33 -4.58 -26.39
CA GLU A 44 -13.76 -4.52 -26.11
C GLU A 44 -14.24 -5.77 -25.36
N GLU A 45 -15.46 -5.73 -24.83
CA GLU A 45 -16.10 -6.91 -24.22
C GLU A 45 -16.08 -8.11 -25.17
N GLY A 46 -15.65 -9.26 -24.67
CA GLY A 46 -15.55 -10.50 -25.43
C GLY A 46 -14.29 -10.65 -26.27
N ASP A 47 -13.44 -9.62 -26.36
CA ASP A 47 -12.13 -9.77 -27.02
C ASP A 47 -11.23 -10.75 -26.24
N GLU A 48 -10.44 -11.52 -26.97
CA GLU A 48 -9.42 -12.39 -26.39
C GLU A 48 -8.15 -11.60 -26.04
N TYR A 49 -7.58 -11.87 -24.87
CA TYR A 49 -6.26 -11.41 -24.50
C TYR A 49 -5.42 -12.56 -23.92
N GLN A 50 -4.10 -12.46 -24.11
CA GLN A 50 -3.15 -13.46 -23.64
C GLN A 50 -2.21 -12.87 -22.59
N VAL A 51 -1.97 -13.62 -21.53
CA VAL A 51 -1.01 -13.28 -20.48
C VAL A 51 -0.13 -14.50 -20.17
N PRO A 52 1.15 -14.31 -19.80
CA PRO A 52 1.98 -15.41 -19.34
C PRO A 52 1.44 -15.94 -18.00
N ASP A 53 1.54 -17.26 -17.81
CA ASP A 53 1.27 -17.91 -16.52
C ASP A 53 2.57 -18.21 -15.76
N PHE A 54 2.45 -18.65 -14.49
CA PHE A 54 3.64 -18.90 -13.65
C PHE A 54 4.36 -20.18 -14.07
N LEU A 55 3.76 -21.01 -14.93
CA LEU A 55 4.33 -22.22 -15.51
C LEU A 55 5.09 -21.95 -16.83
N ASP A 56 5.35 -20.68 -17.15
CA ASP A 56 6.00 -20.24 -18.40
C ASP A 56 5.18 -20.53 -19.67
N GLY A 57 3.90 -20.85 -19.49
CA GLY A 57 2.89 -20.94 -20.54
C GLY A 57 2.22 -19.59 -20.82
N LYS A 58 1.14 -19.67 -21.59
CA LYS A 58 0.25 -18.54 -21.88
C LYS A 58 -1.18 -18.98 -21.69
N GLN A 59 -1.95 -18.10 -21.05
CA GLN A 59 -3.37 -18.30 -20.86
C GLN A 59 -4.13 -17.27 -21.69
N THR A 60 -5.18 -17.73 -22.36
CA THR A 60 -6.11 -16.90 -23.10
C THR A 60 -7.35 -16.67 -22.27
N PHE A 61 -7.76 -15.41 -22.13
CA PHE A 61 -8.95 -15.00 -21.42
C PHE A 61 -9.82 -14.13 -22.32
N LEU A 62 -11.10 -14.01 -21.96
CA LEU A 62 -12.01 -13.05 -22.56
C LEU A 62 -12.10 -11.80 -21.69
N VAL A 63 -12.16 -10.63 -22.31
CA VAL A 63 -12.53 -9.39 -21.62
C VAL A 63 -13.96 -9.58 -21.09
N PRO A 64 -14.18 -9.48 -19.76
CA PRO A 64 -15.49 -9.74 -19.18
C PRO A 64 -16.49 -8.67 -19.59
N ASN A 65 -17.78 -8.99 -19.57
CA ASN A 65 -18.82 -7.97 -19.61
C ASN A 65 -18.68 -7.05 -18.40
N TYR A 66 -18.62 -5.76 -18.66
CA TYR A 66 -18.44 -4.75 -17.62
C TYR A 66 -19.56 -3.70 -17.58
N GLU A 67 -20.63 -3.86 -18.36
CA GLU A 67 -21.82 -2.99 -18.35
C GLU A 67 -21.52 -1.47 -18.40
N GLY A 68 -20.41 -1.07 -19.02
CA GLY A 68 -19.94 0.32 -19.07
C GLY A 68 -19.18 0.81 -17.82
N GLU A 69 -18.97 -0.04 -16.81
CA GLU A 69 -18.05 0.21 -15.70
C GLU A 69 -16.58 0.24 -16.15
N LYS A 70 -15.69 0.71 -15.27
CA LYS A 70 -14.24 0.67 -15.57
C LYS A 70 -13.66 -0.67 -15.17
N LEU A 71 -12.88 -1.27 -16.05
CA LEU A 71 -12.07 -2.44 -15.74
C LEU A 71 -10.77 -2.06 -15.03
N SER A 72 -10.32 -2.96 -14.16
CA SER A 72 -9.00 -2.94 -13.53
C SER A 72 -8.49 -4.35 -13.33
N ILE A 73 -7.22 -4.45 -12.97
CA ILE A 73 -6.60 -5.70 -12.56
C ILE A 73 -6.70 -5.83 -11.04
N SER A 74 -7.16 -7.01 -10.59
CA SER A 74 -7.08 -7.45 -9.21
C SER A 74 -6.06 -8.57 -9.12
N PHE A 75 -5.06 -8.41 -8.26
CA PHE A 75 -4.06 -9.44 -7.98
C PHE A 75 -4.53 -10.33 -6.82
N PHE A 76 -4.24 -11.62 -6.93
CA PHE A 76 -4.46 -12.59 -5.86
C PHE A 76 -3.19 -12.76 -5.05
N ASP A 77 -3.28 -12.66 -3.73
CA ASP A 77 -2.17 -12.99 -2.84
C ASP A 77 -1.89 -14.50 -2.82
N TYR A 78 -0.76 -14.91 -2.23
CA TYR A 78 -0.39 -16.33 -2.11
C TYR A 78 -1.48 -17.19 -1.44
N GLN A 79 -2.22 -16.64 -0.47
CA GLN A 79 -3.28 -17.38 0.21
C GLN A 79 -4.48 -17.59 -0.72
N GLN A 80 -4.96 -16.54 -1.36
CA GLN A 80 -6.06 -16.60 -2.32
C GLN A 80 -5.71 -17.59 -3.43
N PHE A 81 -4.47 -17.53 -3.91
CA PHE A 81 -3.99 -18.41 -4.97
C PHE A 81 -3.83 -19.87 -4.53
N SER A 82 -3.43 -20.11 -3.28
CA SER A 82 -3.29 -21.47 -2.73
C SER A 82 -4.61 -22.26 -2.68
N GLN A 83 -5.76 -21.61 -2.81
CA GLN A 83 -7.06 -22.29 -2.85
C GLN A 83 -7.27 -23.07 -4.16
N ASN A 84 -6.40 -22.87 -5.14
CA ASN A 84 -6.48 -23.52 -6.44
C ASN A 84 -5.79 -24.90 -6.49
N ILE A 85 -5.07 -25.31 -5.44
CA ILE A 85 -4.45 -26.63 -5.37
C ILE A 85 -5.34 -27.64 -4.60
N ASN A 86 -5.34 -28.90 -5.04
CA ASN A 86 -6.13 -29.95 -4.41
C ASN A 86 -5.45 -30.51 -3.13
N GLU A 87 -6.10 -31.47 -2.48
CA GLU A 87 -5.60 -32.15 -1.26
C GLU A 87 -4.22 -32.80 -1.43
N ASP A 88 -3.89 -33.23 -2.65
CA ASP A 88 -2.60 -33.82 -3.00
C ASP A 88 -1.50 -32.77 -3.26
N GLY A 89 -1.85 -31.48 -3.22
CA GLY A 89 -0.93 -30.38 -3.54
C GLY A 89 -0.64 -30.27 -5.03
N VAL A 90 -1.59 -30.70 -5.87
CA VAL A 90 -1.48 -30.68 -7.33
C VAL A 90 -2.56 -29.75 -7.89
N PHE A 91 -2.23 -29.02 -8.95
CA PHE A 91 -3.24 -28.29 -9.72
C PHE A 91 -4.09 -29.29 -10.52
N PRO A 92 -5.43 -29.22 -10.44
CA PRO A 92 -6.28 -30.13 -11.19
C PRO A 92 -5.97 -30.08 -12.70
N ASP A 93 -5.86 -31.24 -13.36
CA ASP A 93 -5.52 -31.34 -14.80
C ASP A 93 -6.50 -30.59 -15.72
N ASN A 94 -7.74 -30.37 -15.26
CA ASN A 94 -8.73 -29.50 -15.90
C ASN A 94 -8.54 -28.05 -15.43
N ILE A 95 -7.37 -27.47 -15.74
CA ILE A 95 -6.96 -26.14 -15.30
C ILE A 95 -7.93 -25.11 -15.87
N ASP A 96 -8.81 -24.59 -15.01
CA ASP A 96 -9.41 -23.28 -15.24
C ASP A 96 -8.26 -22.28 -15.42
N PRO A 97 -8.18 -21.52 -16.52
CA PRO A 97 -7.10 -20.53 -16.74
C PRO A 97 -6.85 -19.60 -15.53
N HIS A 98 -7.88 -19.35 -14.70
CA HIS A 98 -7.78 -18.58 -13.45
C HIS A 98 -6.93 -19.23 -12.35
N VAL A 99 -6.59 -20.52 -12.52
CA VAL A 99 -5.70 -21.30 -11.65
C VAL A 99 -4.22 -21.08 -11.98
N ALA A 100 -3.90 -20.52 -13.16
CA ALA A 100 -2.54 -20.37 -13.66
C ALA A 100 -1.99 -18.92 -13.62
N VAL A 101 -2.86 -17.93 -13.38
CA VAL A 101 -2.49 -16.50 -13.43
C VAL A 101 -2.93 -15.80 -12.15
N PRO A 102 -2.03 -15.16 -11.38
CA PRO A 102 -2.35 -14.58 -10.08
C PRO A 102 -3.01 -13.19 -10.18
N PHE A 103 -3.73 -12.92 -11.27
CA PHE A 103 -4.52 -11.72 -11.43
C PHE A 103 -5.67 -11.92 -12.43
N ILE A 104 -6.70 -11.09 -12.31
CA ILE A 104 -7.87 -11.08 -13.20
C ILE A 104 -8.31 -9.65 -13.53
N LEU A 105 -9.02 -9.51 -14.65
CA LEU A 105 -9.82 -8.32 -14.90
C LEU A 105 -11.08 -8.35 -14.04
N THR A 106 -11.29 -7.27 -13.30
CA THR A 106 -12.49 -7.05 -12.48
C THR A 106 -13.09 -5.72 -12.83
N THR A 107 -14.42 -5.60 -12.73
CA THR A 107 -15.03 -4.27 -12.72
C THR A 107 -14.68 -3.59 -11.41
N ILE A 108 -14.24 -2.34 -11.49
CA ILE A 108 -14.26 -1.46 -10.33
C ILE A 108 -15.57 -0.71 -10.42
N GLY A 109 -16.50 -1.03 -9.52
CA GLY A 109 -17.63 -0.14 -9.26
C GLY A 109 -17.08 1.27 -9.03
N SER A 110 -17.74 2.30 -9.56
CA SER A 110 -17.23 3.69 -9.56
C SER A 110 -16.44 3.99 -8.27
N PRO A 111 -15.12 4.27 -8.34
CA PRO A 111 -14.32 4.52 -7.16
C PRO A 111 -15.07 5.48 -6.24
N ARG A 112 -15.12 5.22 -4.92
CA ARG A 112 -15.80 6.13 -3.98
C ARG A 112 -15.37 7.59 -4.23
N HIS A 113 -14.11 7.77 -4.61
CA HIS A 113 -13.53 9.04 -5.05
C HIS A 113 -14.20 9.68 -6.29
N THR A 114 -14.58 8.93 -7.33
CA THR A 114 -15.30 9.46 -8.50
C THR A 114 -16.80 9.64 -8.24
N THR A 115 -17.38 8.85 -7.32
CA THR A 115 -18.79 9.03 -6.91
C THR A 115 -19.01 10.26 -6.05
N GLN A 116 -17.97 10.72 -5.36
CA GLN A 116 -18.00 12.00 -4.67
C GLN A 116 -17.97 13.10 -5.73
N LYS A 117 -19.05 13.89 -5.81
CA LYS A 117 -19.20 15.10 -6.67
C LYS A 117 -18.07 16.13 -6.52
N LEU A 118 -17.14 15.89 -5.59
CA LEU A 118 -16.02 16.72 -5.21
C LEU A 118 -14.86 16.69 -6.23
N CYS A 119 -14.81 15.75 -7.18
CA CYS A 119 -13.73 15.68 -8.19
C CYS A 119 -14.15 16.23 -9.55
N HIS A 120 -15.45 16.41 -9.76
CA HIS A 120 -16.06 16.94 -10.97
C HIS A 120 -16.94 18.13 -10.57
N PRO A 121 -16.35 19.33 -10.37
CA PRO A 121 -17.16 20.50 -10.08
C PRO A 121 -18.18 20.70 -11.20
N GLU A 122 -19.42 21.02 -10.83
CA GLU A 122 -20.43 21.40 -11.83
C GLU A 122 -19.90 22.58 -12.67
N PRO A 123 -20.27 22.66 -13.96
CA PRO A 123 -19.85 23.78 -14.80
C PRO A 123 -20.11 25.13 -14.11
N GLY A 124 -19.06 25.92 -13.90
CA GLY A 124 -19.13 27.23 -13.23
C GLY A 124 -18.87 27.23 -11.72
N LYS A 125 -18.59 26.08 -11.10
CA LYS A 125 -18.06 26.02 -9.72
C LYS A 125 -16.53 26.10 -9.71
N ASP A 126 -16.01 26.73 -8.67
CA ASP A 126 -14.56 26.76 -8.42
C ASP A 126 -14.02 25.34 -8.33
N SER A 127 -12.80 25.19 -8.83
CA SER A 127 -12.11 23.93 -8.76
C SER A 127 -11.84 23.53 -7.31
N PRO A 128 -12.03 22.27 -6.91
CA PRO A 128 -11.66 21.78 -5.57
C PRO A 128 -10.16 21.90 -5.27
N TRP A 129 -9.34 22.24 -6.28
CA TRP A 129 -7.88 22.22 -6.22
C TRP A 129 -7.34 23.20 -5.20
N LYS A 130 -7.95 24.39 -5.07
CA LYS A 130 -7.52 25.37 -4.07
C LYS A 130 -7.69 24.82 -2.66
N ASP A 131 -8.75 24.06 -2.42
CA ASP A 131 -8.99 23.42 -1.12
C ASP A 131 -8.02 22.25 -0.90
N TRP A 132 -7.72 21.47 -1.94
CA TRP A 132 -6.76 20.36 -1.84
C TRP A 132 -5.32 20.85 -1.61
N GLU A 133 -4.92 21.92 -2.29
CA GLU A 133 -3.63 22.59 -2.07
C GLU A 133 -3.56 23.19 -0.66
N THR A 134 -4.63 23.86 -0.20
CA THR A 134 -4.71 24.37 1.17
C THR A 134 -4.62 23.24 2.20
N ASN A 135 -5.33 22.14 1.97
CA ASN A 135 -5.26 20.95 2.82
C ASN A 135 -3.87 20.32 2.79
N TRP A 136 -3.23 20.27 1.62
CA TRP A 136 -1.87 19.78 1.48
C TRP A 136 -0.91 20.60 2.33
N GLU A 137 -0.87 21.92 2.16
CA GLU A 137 0.02 22.81 2.92
C GLU A 137 -0.27 22.73 4.42
N THR A 138 -1.54 22.71 4.82
CA THR A 138 -1.93 22.53 6.23
C THR A 138 -1.42 21.21 6.81
N ASN A 139 -1.56 20.11 6.07
CA ASN A 139 -1.10 18.79 6.53
C ASN A 139 0.41 18.67 6.49
N LYS A 140 1.08 19.32 5.53
CA LYS A 140 2.53 19.40 5.44
C LYS A 140 3.11 20.18 6.62
N GLU A 141 2.57 21.36 6.91
CA GLU A 141 2.96 22.14 8.08
C GLU A 141 2.73 21.35 9.38
N SER A 142 1.56 20.72 9.52
CA SER A 142 1.28 19.86 10.68
C SER A 142 2.31 18.72 10.78
N TRP A 143 2.63 18.05 9.67
CA TRP A 143 3.57 16.92 9.65
C TRP A 143 4.98 17.31 10.07
N GLU A 144 5.49 18.47 9.65
CA GLU A 144 6.85 18.91 10.02
C GLU A 144 7.05 19.05 11.54
N HIS A 145 5.98 19.36 12.26
CA HIS A 145 5.99 19.47 13.72
C HIS A 145 5.72 18.14 14.44
N GLU A 146 5.33 17.08 13.72
CA GLU A 146 5.09 15.76 14.33
C GLU A 146 6.42 15.05 14.65
N PRO A 147 6.56 14.43 15.84
CA PRO A 147 7.73 13.62 16.18
C PRO A 147 8.03 12.51 15.15
N THR A 148 6.98 11.95 14.55
CA THR A 148 7.07 10.93 13.49
C THR A 148 7.84 11.42 12.27
N SER A 149 7.66 12.68 11.88
CA SER A 149 8.41 13.28 10.76
C SER A 149 9.90 13.35 11.08
N GLN A 150 10.24 13.84 12.29
CA GLN A 150 11.63 13.93 12.74
C GLN A 150 12.29 12.56 12.86
N ARG A 151 11.53 11.56 13.32
CA ARG A 151 11.96 10.15 13.35
C ARG A 151 12.26 9.64 11.95
N LEU A 152 11.36 9.86 10.99
CA LEU A 152 11.57 9.46 9.59
C LEU A 152 12.87 10.05 9.05
N ARG A 153 13.08 11.36 9.21
CA ARG A 153 14.31 12.04 8.78
C ARG A 153 15.55 11.43 9.43
N THR A 154 15.48 11.14 10.73
CA THR A 154 16.57 10.51 11.49
C THR A 154 16.91 9.13 10.95
N LEU A 155 15.91 8.30 10.65
CA LEU A 155 16.11 6.97 10.09
C LEU A 155 16.75 7.02 8.70
N ILE A 156 16.30 7.92 7.82
CA ILE A 156 16.92 8.10 6.50
C ILE A 156 18.39 8.51 6.64
N ARG A 157 18.70 9.47 7.52
CA ARG A 157 20.08 9.92 7.77
C ARG A 157 20.95 8.84 8.42
N LYS A 158 20.38 8.02 9.31
CA LYS A 158 21.07 6.87 9.93
C LYS A 158 21.59 5.90 8.87
N HIS A 159 20.85 5.73 7.77
CA HIS A 159 21.17 4.82 6.67
C HIS A 159 21.71 5.53 5.43
N ALA A 160 22.32 6.71 5.60
CA ALA A 160 22.80 7.53 4.49
C ALA A 160 23.71 6.78 3.50
N ALA A 161 24.59 5.91 3.99
CA ALA A 161 25.51 5.15 3.15
C ALA A 161 24.78 4.10 2.29
N GLN A 162 23.81 3.39 2.86
CA GLN A 162 23.02 2.38 2.15
C GLN A 162 22.06 3.00 1.13
N LEU A 163 21.63 4.24 1.38
CA LEU A 163 20.67 4.97 0.55
C LEU A 163 21.33 5.96 -0.42
N GLU A 164 22.67 5.98 -0.50
CA GLU A 164 23.41 6.97 -1.31
C GLU A 164 23.08 6.87 -2.80
N ASN A 165 22.68 5.70 -3.30
CA ASN A 165 22.38 5.48 -4.71
C ASN A 165 20.89 5.56 -5.02
N VAL A 166 20.04 5.83 -4.01
CA VAL A 166 18.59 5.91 -4.25
C VAL A 166 18.26 7.06 -5.18
N ASP A 167 17.66 6.75 -6.33
CA ASP A 167 17.27 7.72 -7.36
C ASP A 167 15.76 7.84 -7.54
N ARG A 168 15.01 6.95 -6.87
CA ARG A 168 13.56 6.89 -6.99
C ARG A 168 12.90 6.40 -5.72
N ILE A 169 11.77 7.03 -5.43
CA ILE A 169 10.82 6.58 -4.42
C ILE A 169 9.57 6.09 -5.15
N ILE A 170 9.18 4.84 -4.94
CA ILE A 170 7.97 4.27 -5.52
C ILE A 170 6.97 4.02 -4.40
N CYS A 171 5.83 4.69 -4.48
CA CYS A 171 4.77 4.61 -3.49
C CYS A 171 3.62 3.77 -4.01
N PHE A 172 3.08 2.89 -3.16
CA PHE A 172 1.90 2.09 -3.45
C PHE A 172 0.84 2.34 -2.38
N ALA A 173 -0.41 2.47 -2.82
CA ALA A 173 -1.59 2.55 -1.95
C ALA A 173 -1.58 3.74 -0.96
N LEU A 174 -1.11 4.92 -1.39
CA LEU A 174 -1.14 6.14 -0.56
C LEU A 174 -2.49 6.87 -0.58
N GLY A 175 -3.46 6.36 -1.34
CA GLY A 175 -4.83 6.86 -1.43
C GLY A 175 -4.97 8.14 -2.26
N SER A 176 -6.17 8.37 -2.80
CA SER A 176 -6.52 9.63 -3.49
C SER A 176 -6.48 10.84 -2.54
N LEU A 177 -6.22 12.03 -3.10
CA LEU A 177 -6.23 13.33 -2.40
C LEU A 177 -7.64 13.84 -2.04
N ASP A 178 -8.61 12.95 -1.82
CA ASP A 178 -9.98 13.37 -1.50
C ASP A 178 -10.01 14.25 -0.23
N CYS A 179 -10.89 15.26 -0.22
CA CYS A 179 -10.91 16.31 0.80
C CYS A 179 -11.27 15.82 2.22
N SER A 180 -11.49 14.52 2.42
CA SER A 180 -11.94 13.96 3.70
C SER A 180 -10.88 13.13 4.42
N ARG A 181 -9.77 12.77 3.75
CA ARG A 181 -8.79 11.82 4.29
C ARG A 181 -7.43 12.46 4.49
N ARG A 182 -7.28 13.15 5.63
CA ARG A 182 -5.99 13.61 6.18
C ARG A 182 -4.86 12.57 6.01
N ARG A 183 -5.19 11.29 6.15
CA ARG A 183 -4.24 10.18 5.96
C ARG A 183 -3.52 10.21 4.61
N SER A 184 -4.23 10.35 3.49
CA SER A 184 -3.62 10.31 2.16
C SER A 184 -2.61 11.45 1.98
N TYR A 185 -2.97 12.66 2.44
CA TYR A 185 -2.07 13.81 2.43
C TYR A 185 -0.80 13.54 3.22
N ILE A 186 -0.92 13.07 4.47
CA ILE A 186 0.23 12.78 5.33
C ILE A 186 1.13 11.71 4.72
N GLN A 187 0.56 10.67 4.09
CA GLN A 187 1.33 9.62 3.44
C GLN A 187 2.17 10.15 2.26
N HIS A 188 1.60 11.01 1.42
CA HIS A 188 2.33 11.65 0.32
C HIS A 188 3.36 12.66 0.82
N VAL A 189 3.03 13.44 1.87
CA VAL A 189 4.00 14.34 2.51
C VAL A 189 5.17 13.55 3.09
N ALA A 190 4.93 12.38 3.70
CA ALA A 190 6.00 11.50 4.18
C ALA A 190 6.92 11.02 3.05
N ALA A 191 6.37 10.72 1.86
CA ALA A 191 7.17 10.42 0.67
C ALA A 191 8.05 11.61 0.25
N CYS A 192 7.50 12.83 0.26
CA CYS A 192 8.28 14.06 0.05
C CYS A 192 9.36 14.24 1.12
N THR A 193 9.06 13.97 2.40
CA THR A 193 10.06 14.03 3.48
C THR A 193 11.22 13.07 3.24
N ILE A 194 10.96 11.85 2.75
CA ILE A 194 12.02 10.89 2.38
C ILE A 194 12.87 11.45 1.25
N ARG A 195 12.23 11.91 0.16
CA ARG A 195 12.93 12.53 -0.98
C ARG A 195 13.82 13.67 -0.51
N ASP A 196 13.25 14.62 0.20
CA ASP A 196 13.96 15.84 0.60
C ASP A 196 15.12 15.51 1.55
N THR A 197 14.94 14.54 2.44
CA THR A 197 16.02 14.08 3.33
C THR A 197 17.12 13.33 2.58
N LEU A 198 16.78 12.53 1.57
CA LEU A 198 17.76 11.88 0.69
C LEU A 198 18.56 12.93 -0.09
N LEU A 199 17.91 13.98 -0.58
CA LEU A 199 18.56 15.08 -1.31
C LEU A 199 19.52 15.92 -0.45
N GLU A 200 19.40 15.87 0.87
CA GLU A 200 20.35 16.48 1.81
C GLU A 200 21.65 15.67 1.99
N LEU A 201 21.68 14.41 1.52
CA LEU A 201 22.85 13.55 1.68
C LEU A 201 24.02 14.02 0.78
N PRO A 202 25.28 13.84 1.22
CA PRO A 202 26.43 14.23 0.42
C PRO A 202 26.44 13.60 -0.98
N GLY A 203 26.74 14.40 -2.00
CA GLY A 203 26.83 13.92 -3.39
C GLY A 203 25.49 13.81 -4.14
N LYS A 204 24.37 14.22 -3.53
CA LYS A 204 23.06 14.25 -4.18
C LYS A 204 22.79 15.57 -4.89
N ASP A 205 22.35 15.49 -6.13
CA ASP A 205 21.81 16.63 -6.86
C ASP A 205 20.35 16.85 -6.48
N LYS A 206 19.88 18.11 -6.46
CA LYS A 206 18.51 18.52 -6.06
C LYS A 206 17.38 17.83 -6.84
N HIS A 207 17.67 17.21 -7.98
CA HIS A 207 16.71 16.52 -8.84
C HIS A 207 17.05 15.04 -9.06
N SER A 208 17.95 14.49 -8.25
CA SER A 208 18.41 13.10 -8.40
C SER A 208 17.44 12.06 -7.86
N VAL A 209 16.40 12.47 -7.10
CA VAL A 209 15.42 11.56 -6.50
C VAL A 209 14.00 11.91 -6.95
N CYS A 210 13.42 11.05 -7.78
CA CYS A 210 12.04 11.20 -8.27
C CYS A 210 11.04 10.43 -7.39
N ILE A 211 9.77 10.86 -7.37
CA ILE A 211 8.68 10.11 -6.71
C ILE A 211 7.69 9.66 -7.77
N LEU A 212 7.37 8.35 -7.77
CA LEU A 212 6.27 7.76 -8.52
C LEU A 212 5.26 7.17 -7.52
N SER A 213 4.02 7.66 -7.53
CA SER A 213 2.93 7.14 -6.72
C SER A 213 1.95 6.34 -7.58
N GLN A 214 1.71 5.09 -7.20
CA GLN A 214 0.76 4.20 -7.85
C GLN A 214 -0.43 3.93 -6.93
N ASP A 215 -1.63 4.33 -7.37
CA ASP A 215 -2.87 4.02 -6.68
C ASP A 215 -4.04 3.91 -7.69
N PRO A 216 -4.80 2.80 -7.70
CA PRO A 216 -5.95 2.64 -8.59
C PRO A 216 -7.08 3.66 -8.30
N ALA A 217 -7.09 4.28 -7.12
CA ALA A 217 -8.09 5.28 -6.75
C ALA A 217 -7.82 6.68 -7.32
N PHE A 218 -6.66 6.93 -7.95
CA PHE A 218 -6.38 8.24 -8.53
C PHE A 218 -7.33 8.56 -9.70
N CYS A 219 -7.95 9.73 -9.63
CA CYS A 219 -8.61 10.36 -10.78
C CYS A 219 -7.62 11.24 -11.55
N PRO A 220 -7.96 11.71 -12.77
CA PRO A 220 -7.11 12.63 -13.53
C PRO A 220 -6.68 13.88 -12.74
N GLN A 221 -7.55 14.37 -11.85
CA GLN A 221 -7.29 15.54 -11.02
C GLN A 221 -6.28 15.25 -9.91
N CYS A 222 -6.34 14.07 -9.28
CA CYS A 222 -5.28 13.63 -8.35
C CYS A 222 -3.93 13.60 -9.06
N ILE A 223 -3.87 13.05 -10.27
CA ILE A 223 -2.63 12.94 -11.05
C ILE A 223 -2.05 14.32 -11.34
N ASN A 224 -2.89 15.28 -11.76
CA ASN A 224 -2.44 16.65 -12.03
C ASN A 224 -1.89 17.34 -10.77
N VAL A 225 -2.65 17.31 -9.67
CA VAL A 225 -2.24 17.95 -8.41
C VAL A 225 -0.96 17.32 -7.85
N LEU A 226 -0.84 16.00 -7.88
CA LEU A 226 0.40 15.32 -7.48
C LEU A 226 1.57 15.73 -8.38
N GLY A 227 1.34 15.89 -9.69
CA GLY A 227 2.33 16.40 -10.63
C GLY A 227 2.83 17.79 -10.27
N ASP A 228 1.93 18.72 -9.93
CA ASP A 228 2.27 20.07 -9.47
C ASP A 228 3.10 20.06 -8.18
N LEU A 229 2.93 19.02 -7.35
CA LEU A 229 3.69 18.77 -6.12
C LEU A 229 5.02 18.00 -6.35
N GLY A 230 5.38 17.73 -7.60
CA GLY A 230 6.60 17.00 -7.97
C GLY A 230 6.51 15.49 -7.70
N ILE A 231 5.31 14.92 -7.76
CA ILE A 231 5.03 13.48 -7.63
C ILE A 231 4.41 12.99 -8.94
N GLU A 232 5.11 12.11 -9.67
CA GLU A 232 4.50 11.41 -10.79
C GLU A 232 3.44 10.43 -10.25
N ALA A 233 2.28 10.36 -10.89
CA ALA A 233 1.18 9.52 -10.43
C ALA A 233 0.63 8.64 -11.54
N THR A 234 0.32 7.38 -11.21
CA THR A 234 -0.24 6.40 -12.15
C THR A 234 -1.29 5.53 -11.48
N THR A 235 -2.29 5.11 -12.26
CA THR A 235 -3.30 4.12 -11.85
C THR A 235 -2.99 2.72 -12.40
N GLY A 236 -1.89 2.56 -13.16
CA GLY A 236 -1.53 1.30 -13.83
C GLY A 236 -0.74 0.34 -12.95
N CYS A 237 0.04 -0.54 -13.58
CA CYS A 237 0.98 -1.46 -12.90
C CYS A 237 2.44 -1.02 -13.09
N ALA A 238 2.67 0.20 -13.58
CA ALA A 238 4.00 0.68 -13.97
C ALA A 238 4.96 0.79 -12.78
N GLY A 239 4.47 1.12 -11.58
CA GLY A 239 5.30 1.26 -10.38
C GLY A 239 6.12 0.01 -10.06
N TRP A 240 5.54 -1.19 -10.21
CA TRP A 240 6.30 -2.43 -10.00
C TRP A 240 7.43 -2.63 -11.02
N LEU A 241 7.21 -2.21 -12.27
CA LEU A 241 8.18 -2.38 -13.35
C LEU A 241 9.38 -1.43 -13.21
N GLU A 242 9.18 -0.29 -12.54
CA GLU A 242 10.19 0.72 -12.28
C GLU A 242 11.06 0.41 -11.04
N ILE A 243 10.80 -0.69 -10.32
CA ILE A 243 11.61 -1.10 -9.16
C ILE A 243 12.97 -1.63 -9.62
N THR A 244 14.01 -1.09 -9.00
CA THR A 244 15.44 -1.40 -9.19
C THR A 244 16.14 -1.52 -7.84
N GLU A 245 17.43 -1.90 -7.85
CA GLU A 245 18.28 -1.91 -6.66
C GLU A 245 18.49 -0.54 -5.99
N ASN A 246 18.14 0.56 -6.68
CA ASN A 246 18.25 1.95 -6.24
C ASN A 246 16.88 2.55 -5.86
N THR A 247 15.86 1.70 -5.70
CA THR A 247 14.51 2.16 -5.36
C THR A 247 14.31 2.15 -3.85
N PHE A 248 13.68 3.22 -3.34
CA PHE A 248 13.04 3.25 -2.03
C PHE A 248 11.54 2.99 -2.21
N VAL A 249 11.01 1.93 -1.61
CA VAL A 249 9.58 1.60 -1.71
C VAL A 249 8.83 2.13 -0.48
N ILE A 250 7.65 2.71 -0.69
CA ILE A 250 6.69 3.02 0.37
C ILE A 250 5.40 2.25 0.08
N CYS A 251 4.96 1.41 1.02
CA CYS A 251 3.72 0.67 0.87
C CYS A 251 2.97 0.64 2.20
N ILE A 252 1.78 1.24 2.28
CA ILE A 252 1.09 1.42 3.56
C ILE A 252 -0.30 0.79 3.51
N SER A 253 -0.43 -0.38 4.13
CA SER A 253 -1.68 -1.16 4.18
C SER A 253 -2.36 -1.33 2.81
N PRO A 254 -1.66 -1.91 1.81
CA PRO A 254 -2.23 -2.12 0.49
C PRO A 254 -3.38 -3.13 0.53
N SER A 255 -4.33 -2.97 -0.39
CA SER A 255 -5.38 -3.98 -0.65
C SER A 255 -4.95 -5.04 -1.67
N ALA A 256 -3.76 -4.92 -2.22
CA ALA A 256 -3.12 -5.86 -3.13
C ALA A 256 -1.84 -6.42 -2.47
N PRO A 257 -1.34 -7.59 -2.90
CA PRO A 257 -0.10 -8.21 -2.42
C PRO A 257 1.15 -7.48 -2.89
N VAL A 258 1.29 -6.20 -2.55
CA VAL A 258 2.34 -5.33 -3.09
C VAL A 258 3.72 -5.85 -2.70
N CYS A 259 3.99 -6.09 -1.43
CA CYS A 259 5.30 -6.54 -0.97
C CYS A 259 5.62 -7.95 -1.47
N GLN A 260 4.63 -8.84 -1.57
CA GLN A 260 4.81 -10.16 -2.21
C GLN A 260 5.24 -10.03 -3.67
N ILE A 261 4.53 -9.21 -4.46
CA ILE A 261 4.89 -8.95 -5.87
C ILE A 261 6.32 -8.40 -5.96
N ILE A 262 6.67 -7.42 -5.12
CA ILE A 262 8.01 -6.81 -5.15
C ILE A 262 9.09 -7.83 -4.82
N ALA A 263 8.90 -8.64 -3.78
CA ALA A 263 9.85 -9.67 -3.38
C ALA A 263 10.04 -10.70 -4.51
N ASP A 264 8.96 -11.15 -5.13
CA ASP A 264 8.99 -12.12 -6.22
C ASP A 264 9.71 -11.57 -7.47
N ILE A 265 9.29 -10.41 -7.99
CA ILE A 265 9.86 -9.88 -9.24
C ILE A 265 11.33 -9.43 -9.09
N THR A 266 11.80 -9.18 -7.87
CA THR A 266 13.19 -8.82 -7.60
C THR A 266 14.06 -10.01 -7.21
N THR A 267 13.45 -11.13 -6.79
CA THR A 267 14.15 -12.40 -6.60
C THR A 267 14.71 -12.89 -7.94
N GLU A 268 13.94 -12.81 -9.03
CA GLU A 268 14.39 -13.20 -10.37
C GLU A 268 15.62 -12.41 -10.84
N SER A 269 15.69 -11.11 -10.51
CA SER A 269 16.81 -10.24 -10.90
C SER A 269 18.00 -10.31 -9.93
N GLY A 270 17.82 -10.90 -8.74
CA GLY A 270 18.79 -10.87 -7.65
C GLY A 270 19.04 -9.46 -7.10
N LYS A 271 18.15 -8.51 -7.38
CA LYS A 271 18.35 -7.07 -7.12
C LYS A 271 17.11 -6.49 -6.41
N PRO A 272 16.95 -6.76 -5.11
CA PRO A 272 15.85 -6.18 -4.32
C PRO A 272 16.01 -4.66 -4.17
N PRO A 273 14.95 -3.91 -3.80
CA PRO A 273 15.05 -2.48 -3.58
C PRO A 273 16.08 -2.13 -2.49
N ALA A 274 16.56 -0.88 -2.51
CA ALA A 274 17.50 -0.38 -1.50
C ALA A 274 16.85 -0.31 -0.11
N ALA A 275 15.57 0.07 -0.07
CA ALA A 275 14.79 0.07 1.15
C ALA A 275 13.29 -0.07 0.89
N MET A 276 12.56 -0.49 1.92
CA MET A 276 11.11 -0.58 1.94
C MET A 276 10.57 -0.08 3.28
N LEU A 277 9.71 0.93 3.24
CA LEU A 277 8.88 1.35 4.37
C LEU A 277 7.50 0.71 4.21
N CYS A 278 7.24 -0.36 4.94
CA CYS A 278 6.02 -1.15 4.82
C CYS A 278 5.53 -1.70 6.16
N ASN A 279 4.39 -2.39 6.14
CA ASN A 279 3.91 -3.16 7.27
C ASN A 279 4.96 -4.22 7.67
N VAL A 280 4.85 -4.73 8.89
CA VAL A 280 5.74 -5.78 9.41
C VAL A 280 5.75 -6.98 8.46
N ILE A 281 6.95 -7.38 8.05
CA ILE A 281 7.23 -8.68 7.45
C ILE A 281 7.50 -9.64 8.62
N GLU A 282 6.62 -10.61 8.81
CA GLU A 282 6.70 -11.63 9.85
C GLU A 282 7.86 -12.59 9.58
N ASP A 283 8.47 -13.15 10.64
CA ASP A 283 9.59 -14.10 10.51
C ASP A 283 9.16 -15.45 9.93
N GLU A 284 7.89 -15.80 10.14
CA GLU A 284 7.31 -17.06 9.69
C GLU A 284 6.28 -16.79 8.59
N TYR A 285 6.59 -17.17 7.35
CA TYR A 285 5.69 -17.04 6.18
C TYR A 285 4.45 -17.98 6.22
N LEU A 286 4.39 -18.87 7.21
CA LEU A 286 3.21 -19.69 7.53
C LEU A 286 2.49 -19.23 8.80
N SER A 287 3.00 -18.20 9.48
CA SER A 287 2.31 -17.63 10.63
C SER A 287 1.13 -16.80 10.14
N PHE A 288 -0.08 -17.34 10.34
CA PHE A 288 -1.29 -16.61 10.04
C PHE A 288 -1.65 -15.71 11.24
N PRO A 289 -1.71 -14.39 11.08
CA PRO A 289 -2.53 -13.61 11.97
C PRO A 289 -4.01 -13.84 11.61
N LEU A 290 -4.68 -14.66 12.41
CA LEU A 290 -6.13 -14.98 12.39
C LEU A 290 -7.08 -13.77 12.33
N ALA A 291 -6.58 -12.54 12.55
CA ALA A 291 -7.40 -11.33 12.68
C ALA A 291 -7.17 -10.28 11.58
N TYR A 292 -6.14 -10.40 10.74
CA TYR A 292 -5.73 -9.30 9.86
C TYR A 292 -5.78 -9.72 8.38
N ARG A 293 -6.84 -9.28 7.70
CA ARG A 293 -6.99 -9.33 6.23
C ARG A 293 -6.09 -8.29 5.56
N THR A 294 -4.80 -8.30 5.81
CA THR A 294 -3.88 -7.54 4.95
C THR A 294 -3.57 -8.43 3.76
N ALA A 295 -3.82 -7.94 2.55
CA ALA A 295 -3.59 -8.68 1.30
C ALA A 295 -2.09 -8.99 1.04
N ASP A 296 -1.22 -8.79 2.02
CA ASP A 296 0.23 -8.75 1.90
C ASP A 296 0.89 -9.54 3.06
N GLY A 297 0.43 -10.77 3.26
CA GLY A 297 1.04 -11.70 4.22
C GLY A 297 2.48 -12.02 3.84
N SER A 298 3.33 -12.36 4.82
CA SER A 298 4.74 -12.63 4.54
C SER A 298 4.93 -13.92 3.72
N THR A 299 5.80 -13.85 2.71
CA THR A 299 6.23 -14.99 1.89
C THR A 299 7.68 -15.35 2.17
N GLU A 300 8.12 -16.52 1.70
CA GLU A 300 9.54 -16.92 1.79
C GLU A 300 10.47 -15.85 1.19
N GLN A 301 10.11 -15.29 0.03
CA GLN A 301 10.88 -14.24 -0.65
C GLN A 301 10.90 -12.92 0.15
N MET A 302 9.79 -12.56 0.81
CA MET A 302 9.75 -11.40 1.70
C MET A 302 10.62 -11.59 2.94
N VAL A 303 10.60 -12.79 3.53
CA VAL A 303 11.48 -13.14 4.66
C VAL A 303 12.94 -13.08 4.23
N ALA A 304 13.30 -13.63 3.07
CA ALA A 304 14.65 -13.54 2.53
C ALA A 304 15.09 -12.07 2.31
N TYR A 305 14.19 -11.21 1.80
CA TYR A 305 14.45 -9.78 1.71
C TYR A 305 14.68 -9.16 3.10
N LYS A 306 13.80 -9.43 4.08
CA LYS A 306 13.94 -8.95 5.46
C LYS A 306 15.29 -9.36 6.07
N GLU A 307 15.70 -10.61 5.92
CA GLU A 307 16.98 -11.13 6.44
C GLU A 307 18.19 -10.42 5.82
N SER A 308 18.06 -9.96 4.57
CA SER A 308 19.08 -9.15 3.88
C SER A 308 19.12 -7.69 4.33
N CYS A 309 18.18 -7.25 5.19
CA CYS A 309 18.04 -5.87 5.63
C CYS A 309 18.48 -5.65 7.09
N VAL A 310 18.79 -4.39 7.39
CA VAL A 310 18.68 -3.82 8.74
C VAL A 310 17.24 -3.36 8.92
N GLU A 311 16.62 -3.77 10.01
CA GLU A 311 15.25 -3.38 10.36
C GLU A 311 15.28 -2.25 11.38
N ASP A 312 14.44 -1.23 11.15
CA ASP A 312 14.19 -0.15 12.10
C ASP A 312 12.70 0.07 12.32
N ASP A 313 12.33 0.28 13.58
CA ASP A 313 11.00 0.76 13.91
C ASP A 313 10.81 2.19 13.41
N PHE A 314 9.81 2.37 12.54
CA PHE A 314 9.39 3.68 12.07
C PHE A 314 8.81 4.54 13.20
N SER A 315 8.24 3.86 14.18
CA SER A 315 7.35 4.40 15.18
C SER A 315 7.93 4.13 16.56
N ASP A 316 8.28 5.21 17.27
CA ASP A 316 8.45 5.17 18.73
C ASP A 316 7.09 5.32 19.43
N PHE A 317 5.96 5.11 18.72
CA PHE A 317 4.65 5.23 19.33
C PHE A 317 4.56 4.20 20.45
N PRO A 318 4.15 4.61 21.66
CA PRO A 318 3.78 3.62 22.65
C PRO A 318 2.70 2.74 22.01
N LYS A 319 2.97 1.43 21.95
CA LYS A 319 2.01 0.40 21.50
C LYS A 319 0.69 0.50 22.28
N ASP A 320 0.79 1.12 23.45
CA ASP A 320 -0.25 1.39 24.41
C ASP A 320 -0.76 2.84 24.31
N ILE A 321 -1.99 3.02 23.85
CA ILE A 321 -2.72 4.29 23.95
C ILE A 321 -3.54 4.25 25.22
N THR A 322 -3.35 5.14 26.19
CA THR A 322 -4.23 5.22 27.36
C THR A 322 -5.27 6.33 27.18
N PHE A 323 -6.55 6.01 27.37
CA PHE A 323 -7.65 6.99 27.46
C PHE A 323 -8.53 6.65 28.66
N ASN A 324 -8.78 7.65 29.51
CA ASN A 324 -9.53 7.50 30.77
C ASN A 324 -9.07 6.30 31.63
N GLY A 325 -7.75 6.13 31.78
CA GLY A 325 -7.15 5.04 32.57
C GLY A 325 -7.23 3.65 31.93
N ARG A 326 -7.88 3.49 30.77
CA ARG A 326 -7.86 2.27 29.98
C ARG A 326 -6.76 2.34 28.93
N THR A 327 -5.87 1.37 28.94
CA THR A 327 -4.84 1.20 27.91
C THR A 327 -5.37 0.33 26.79
N PHE A 328 -5.26 0.84 25.56
CA PHE A 328 -5.53 0.17 24.31
C PHE A 328 -4.20 -0.30 23.74
N THR A 329 -4.02 -1.61 23.69
CA THR A 329 -2.73 -2.25 23.31
C THR A 329 -2.62 -2.53 21.81
N SER A 330 -3.68 -2.25 21.07
CA SER A 330 -3.72 -2.38 19.61
C SER A 330 -4.71 -1.38 19.01
N ARG A 331 -4.53 -1.11 17.71
CA ARG A 331 -5.49 -0.33 16.94
C ARG A 331 -6.90 -0.92 16.95
N GLU A 332 -7.04 -2.25 16.93
CA GLU A 332 -8.36 -2.89 16.91
C GLU A 332 -9.04 -2.79 18.27
N ASP A 333 -8.29 -2.94 19.36
CA ASP A 333 -8.79 -2.64 20.70
C ASP A 333 -9.28 -1.19 20.78
N TYR A 334 -8.53 -0.24 20.21
CA TYR A 334 -9.00 1.14 20.08
C TYR A 334 -10.21 1.29 19.14
N ARG A 335 -10.29 0.54 18.05
CA ARG A 335 -11.42 0.63 17.10
C ARG A 335 -12.73 0.12 17.71
N VAL A 336 -12.64 -0.97 18.46
CA VAL A 336 -13.78 -1.64 19.08
C VAL A 336 -14.18 -0.98 20.40
N ASN A 337 -13.19 -0.58 21.20
CA ASN A 337 -13.39 -0.13 22.58
C ASN A 337 -12.96 1.31 22.84
N GLY A 338 -12.40 1.99 21.83
CA GLY A 338 -11.94 3.37 21.96
C GLY A 338 -13.09 4.35 22.18
N PRO A 339 -12.76 5.59 22.57
CA PRO A 339 -13.77 6.60 22.83
C PRO A 339 -14.63 6.89 21.60
N PRO A 340 -15.90 7.30 21.80
CA PRO A 340 -16.70 7.87 20.74
C PRO A 340 -15.97 9.08 20.12
N ALA A 341 -16.26 9.38 18.86
CA ALA A 341 -15.69 10.55 18.19
C ALA A 341 -15.89 11.80 19.05
N ALA A 342 -14.91 12.72 19.06
CA ALA A 342 -14.94 13.90 19.93
C ALA A 342 -16.24 14.71 19.83
N ALA A 343 -16.86 14.73 18.64
CA ALA A 343 -18.16 15.37 18.38
C ALA A 343 -19.34 14.75 19.16
N ASN A 344 -19.25 13.47 19.51
CA ASN A 344 -20.32 12.71 20.17
C ASN A 344 -20.07 12.55 21.69
N MET A 345 -18.99 13.14 22.22
CA MET A 345 -18.60 12.99 23.62
C MET A 345 -19.62 13.62 24.57
N ALA A 346 -20.22 14.77 24.20
CA ALA A 346 -21.24 15.43 25.01
C ALA A 346 -22.51 14.57 25.16
N GLU A 347 -22.91 13.87 24.09
CA GLU A 347 -24.06 12.95 24.11
C GLU A 347 -23.76 11.68 24.91
N SER A 348 -22.51 11.20 24.84
CA SER A 348 -22.08 9.98 25.51
C SER A 348 -21.86 10.19 27.02
N TYR A 349 -21.62 11.43 27.46
CA TYR A 349 -21.34 11.78 28.85
C TYR A 349 -22.07 13.06 29.31
N PRO A 350 -23.42 13.06 29.35
CA PRO A 350 -24.22 14.27 29.58
C PRO A 350 -24.08 14.87 30.98
N ASN A 351 -23.53 14.12 31.93
CA ASN A 351 -23.40 14.52 33.33
C ASN A 351 -21.99 15.00 33.71
N LEU A 352 -21.03 15.02 32.77
CA LEU A 352 -19.68 15.50 33.05
C LEU A 352 -19.65 17.04 33.10
N PRO A 353 -18.92 17.63 34.06
CA PRO A 353 -18.63 19.06 34.04
C PRO A 353 -17.95 19.46 32.72
N GLU A 354 -18.24 20.66 32.23
CA GLU A 354 -17.76 21.17 30.93
C GLU A 354 -16.22 21.10 30.80
N GLU A 355 -15.49 21.45 31.86
CA GLU A 355 -14.02 21.37 31.90
C GLU A 355 -13.50 19.92 31.77
N ALA A 356 -14.17 18.96 32.43
CA ALA A 356 -13.82 17.54 32.31
C ALA A 356 -14.15 16.99 30.92
N LEU A 357 -15.27 17.45 30.33
CA LEU A 357 -15.67 17.09 28.98
C LEU A 357 -14.68 17.62 27.93
N GLU A 358 -14.18 18.85 28.10
CA GLU A 358 -13.20 19.44 27.17
C GLU A 358 -11.86 18.71 27.23
N LYS A 359 -11.37 18.40 28.44
CA LYS A 359 -10.18 17.55 28.60
C LYS A 359 -10.35 16.18 27.93
N LEU A 360 -11.54 15.59 28.06
CA LEU A 360 -11.87 14.31 27.44
C LEU A 360 -11.91 14.42 25.91
N LYS A 361 -12.42 15.53 25.34
CA LYS A 361 -12.35 15.79 23.90
C LYS A 361 -10.91 15.92 23.43
N ASP A 362 -10.05 16.61 24.18
CA ASP A 362 -8.63 16.73 23.85
C ASP A 362 -7.93 15.35 23.86
N GLU A 363 -8.19 14.53 24.89
CA GLU A 363 -7.68 13.16 24.97
C GLU A 363 -8.20 12.28 23.83
N ALA A 364 -9.49 12.35 23.50
CA ALA A 364 -10.07 11.60 22.38
C ALA A 364 -9.59 12.13 21.02
N MET A 365 -9.35 13.43 20.88
CA MET A 365 -8.78 14.01 19.67
C MET A 365 -7.33 13.55 19.49
N LEU A 366 -6.53 13.54 20.56
CA LEU A 366 -5.17 13.01 20.55
C LEU A 366 -5.15 11.51 20.24
N ALA A 367 -6.05 10.73 20.86
CA ALA A 367 -6.17 9.30 20.61
C ALA A 367 -6.66 8.99 19.19
N ASN A 368 -7.59 9.77 18.63
CA ASN A 368 -8.00 9.66 17.23
C ASN A 368 -6.91 10.11 16.25
N ARG A 369 -6.13 11.16 16.56
CA ARG A 369 -4.94 11.54 15.79
C ARG A 369 -3.94 10.38 15.78
N ARG A 370 -3.69 9.76 16.94
CA ARG A 370 -2.83 8.57 17.08
C ARG A 370 -3.37 7.36 16.32
N ALA A 371 -4.67 7.09 16.38
CA ALA A 371 -5.31 6.01 15.63
C ALA A 371 -5.31 6.26 14.11
N ASN A 372 -5.37 7.52 13.66
CA ASN A 372 -5.24 7.86 12.24
C ASN A 372 -3.80 7.72 11.73
N LEU A 373 -2.82 7.99 12.59
CA LEU A 373 -1.40 7.71 12.37
C LEU A 373 -1.04 6.23 12.61
N SER A 374 -1.91 5.40 13.18
CA SER A 374 -1.60 3.99 13.51
C SER A 374 -1.25 3.13 12.30
N ASN A 375 -1.72 3.48 11.09
CA ASN A 375 -1.23 2.86 9.85
C ASN A 375 0.28 3.08 9.64
N LEU A 376 0.83 4.17 10.17
CA LEU A 376 2.27 4.44 10.21
C LEU A 376 2.93 3.81 11.45
N GLY A 377 2.18 3.67 12.55
CA GLY A 377 2.64 3.12 13.83
C GLY A 377 3.17 1.68 13.75
N ASP A 378 2.60 0.89 12.84
CA ASP A 378 2.97 -0.51 12.62
C ASP A 378 3.93 -0.69 11.44
N LEU A 379 4.52 0.40 10.93
CA LEU A 379 5.49 0.32 9.84
C LEU A 379 6.89 0.03 10.35
N LYS A 380 7.61 -0.71 9.52
CA LYS A 380 9.03 -0.98 9.65
C LYS A 380 9.75 -0.41 8.45
N LEU A 381 10.93 0.12 8.70
CA LEU A 381 11.88 0.47 7.65
C LEU A 381 12.87 -0.68 7.51
N TYR A 382 12.84 -1.35 6.36
CA TYR A 382 13.81 -2.36 5.95
C TYR A 382 14.81 -1.72 5.01
N VAL A 383 16.08 -1.63 5.41
CA VAL A 383 17.16 -1.08 4.57
C VAL A 383 18.15 -2.19 4.23
N ARG A 384 18.39 -2.44 2.95
CA ARG A 384 19.32 -3.48 2.50
C ARG A 384 20.73 -3.25 3.07
N LYS A 385 21.34 -4.32 3.59
CA LYS A 385 22.73 -4.28 4.09
C LYS A 385 23.69 -3.94 2.95
N SER A 386 24.76 -3.20 3.24
CA SER A 386 25.88 -3.05 2.32
C SER A 386 26.57 -4.41 2.16
N ASN A 387 26.81 -4.82 0.92
CA ASN A 387 27.59 -6.03 0.60
C ASN A 387 29.07 -5.87 0.92
#